data_AF-A0A6N7PRZ4-F1
#
_entry.id   AF-A0A6N7PRZ4-F1
#
_cell.length_a   1.000
_cell.length_b   1.000
_cell.length_c   1.000
_cell.angle_alpha   90.00
_cell.angle_beta   90.00
_cell.angle_gamma   90.00
#
_symmetry.space_group_name_H-M   'P 1'
#
loop_
_entity.id
_entity.type
_entity.pdbx_description
1 polymer ?
#
loop_
_entity_poly.entity_id
_entity_poly.type
_entity_poly.pdbx_seq_one_letter_code
_entity_poly.pdbx_strand_id
1 'polypeptide(L)'
;MASGLLASGCGLVKVNTNIPGLEGLNTSGGGSETPSVGPLGGLPYDEDEVGKAVLATFKSWDYTSCENAECVNAFKKKAGVTDYKDKGGYIYQFNPRRTLKNPDPTWLTGWDKMSDDEKFNTADETYQALIVAASRRTWLAKCHADYAALDKELRANDTKWASEIEQASKIPSPYKRIGALLDLEQMADKNARASNQYLDNLMNNVGFRRDLRVALKAAYDSTGRDYLYAIEGRAPRGDEVRARLDPTTERDLYCIRAAGYGTPKTPEFKGAPAGNAYTERGAKYVKPLFSEETRKKLDGLREKEARKSIEEVRPGKFSQVYISTVAKGEGEIAGHPKLGYYGGFGEVKKVTQNGGKTELEIVQNSSNEYPYNCVETNKIHSIQNGRIVYREICQWGKKIHDTTVRLTLGELPEGVKIQVGDKVEGYTIVQKHEEKKLADTQALKKSSELWVLELEHLSKVLRKEKGKDKVVGRWF
;
A
#
# COMPACT_ATOMS: atom_id res chain seq x y z
N MET A 1 63.03 -61.66 -13.89
CA MET A 1 63.18 -61.97 -15.33
C MET A 1 63.06 -60.65 -16.06
N ALA A 2 64.19 -59.99 -16.27
CA ALA A 2 64.96 -59.99 -17.51
C ALA A 2 64.55 -58.78 -18.39
N SER A 3 65.47 -57.82 -18.40
CA SER A 3 65.46 -56.52 -19.07
C SER A 3 65.48 -56.63 -20.60
N GLY A 4 65.00 -55.58 -21.27
CA GLY A 4 65.24 -55.32 -22.70
C GLY A 4 65.05 -53.85 -23.05
N LEU A 5 66.17 -53.20 -23.36
CA LEU A 5 66.37 -51.79 -23.72
C LEU A 5 66.05 -51.46 -25.20
N LEU A 6 65.99 -50.15 -25.46
CA LEU A 6 66.31 -49.35 -26.69
C LEU A 6 65.09 -48.58 -27.23
N ALA A 7 64.94 -47.25 -27.11
CA ALA A 7 65.76 -46.08 -27.47
C ALA A 7 65.40 -45.45 -28.83
N SER A 8 65.18 -44.13 -28.77
CA SER A 8 65.35 -43.08 -29.81
C SER A 8 64.24 -42.82 -30.83
N GLY A 9 63.95 -41.52 -31.02
CA GLY A 9 63.19 -41.02 -32.17
C GLY A 9 62.52 -39.66 -31.98
N CYS A 10 63.28 -38.58 -31.70
CA CYS A 10 62.82 -37.21 -31.95
C CYS A 10 62.63 -37.00 -33.46
N GLY A 11 61.53 -36.36 -33.87
CA GLY A 11 61.28 -35.97 -35.25
C GLY A 11 60.36 -34.75 -35.33
N LEU A 12 60.93 -33.56 -35.09
CA LEU A 12 60.39 -32.28 -35.52
C LEU A 12 60.24 -32.29 -37.04
N VAL A 13 59.01 -32.33 -37.54
CA VAL A 13 58.74 -32.02 -38.95
C VAL A 13 58.65 -30.50 -39.07
N LYS A 14 59.79 -29.86 -39.34
CA LYS A 14 59.83 -28.54 -39.98
C LYS A 14 59.40 -28.74 -41.43
N VAL A 15 58.15 -28.40 -41.76
CA VAL A 15 57.78 -28.15 -43.15
C VAL A 15 58.27 -26.76 -43.50
N ASN A 16 59.46 -26.72 -44.11
CA ASN A 16 59.98 -25.55 -44.79
C ASN A 16 59.38 -25.54 -46.21
N THR A 17 58.42 -24.68 -46.49
CA THR A 17 58.05 -24.34 -47.87
C THR A 17 58.63 -22.99 -48.23
N ASN A 18 59.93 -23.00 -48.56
CA ASN A 18 60.44 -22.04 -49.53
C ASN A 18 59.77 -22.36 -50.88
N ILE A 19 58.81 -21.54 -51.28
CA ILE A 19 58.37 -21.46 -52.67
C ILE A 19 58.79 -20.07 -53.19
N PRO A 20 59.60 -20.01 -54.25
CA PRO A 20 60.04 -18.77 -54.89
C PRO A 20 58.90 -18.16 -55.72
N GLY A 21 58.73 -16.84 -55.63
CA GLY A 21 57.72 -16.09 -56.37
C GLY A 21 57.01 -15.07 -55.50
N LEU A 22 57.75 -14.06 -55.04
CA LEU A 22 57.23 -12.97 -54.21
C LEU A 22 57.58 -11.66 -54.89
N GLU A 23 56.78 -11.30 -55.89
CA GLU A 23 56.73 -9.94 -56.43
C GLU A 23 55.28 -9.49 -56.53
N GLY A 24 54.97 -8.41 -55.82
CA GLY A 24 53.82 -7.56 -56.09
C GLY A 24 52.50 -7.99 -55.46
N LEU A 25 52.16 -7.40 -54.31
CA LEU A 25 50.99 -6.52 -54.21
C LEU A 25 50.96 -5.83 -52.85
N ASN A 26 51.66 -4.70 -52.83
CA ASN A 26 51.33 -3.61 -51.95
C ASN A 26 50.12 -2.90 -52.59
N THR A 27 48.95 -3.00 -51.97
CA THR A 27 47.87 -2.02 -52.18
C THR A 27 47.27 -1.64 -50.84
N SER A 28 47.80 -0.54 -50.33
CA SER A 28 47.07 0.44 -49.55
C SER A 28 45.70 0.74 -50.22
N GLY A 29 44.62 0.43 -49.51
CA GLY A 29 43.27 0.77 -49.94
C GLY A 29 42.35 0.77 -48.73
N GLY A 30 42.01 1.97 -48.24
CA GLY A 30 40.95 2.17 -47.27
C GLY A 30 39.61 1.80 -47.89
N GLY A 31 39.16 0.58 -47.64
CA GLY A 31 37.86 0.06 -48.02
C GLY A 31 37.38 -0.88 -46.93
N SER A 32 36.15 -0.66 -46.46
CA SER A 32 35.45 -1.49 -45.48
C SER A 32 35.08 -2.85 -46.08
N GLU A 33 36.06 -3.66 -46.50
CA GLU A 33 35.84 -5.01 -46.99
C GLU A 33 36.11 -6.03 -45.88
N THR A 34 35.11 -6.86 -45.60
CA THR A 34 35.19 -7.95 -44.62
C THR A 34 36.31 -8.93 -45.04
N PRO A 35 37.24 -9.31 -44.14
CA PRO A 35 38.33 -10.22 -44.49
C PRO A 35 37.81 -11.58 -44.98
N SER A 36 38.44 -12.12 -46.04
CA SER A 36 38.13 -13.43 -46.62
C SER A 36 39.17 -14.48 -46.22
N VAL A 37 38.73 -15.71 -45.94
CA VAL A 37 39.63 -16.78 -45.47
C VAL A 37 40.41 -17.37 -46.67
N GLY A 38 41.74 -17.30 -46.60
CA GLY A 38 42.64 -17.83 -47.63
C GLY A 38 42.66 -19.36 -47.73
N PRO A 39 43.26 -19.93 -48.80
CA PRO A 39 43.20 -21.36 -49.12
C PRO A 39 43.91 -22.30 -48.12
N LEU A 40 44.63 -21.78 -47.12
CA LEU A 40 45.36 -22.54 -46.11
C LEU A 40 44.64 -22.70 -44.76
N GLY A 41 43.35 -22.31 -44.66
CA GLY A 41 42.44 -22.85 -43.63
C GLY A 41 42.64 -22.38 -42.17
N GLY A 42 43.46 -21.36 -41.90
CA GLY A 42 43.52 -20.73 -40.58
C GLY A 42 42.31 -19.83 -40.33
N LEU A 43 41.74 -19.87 -39.12
CA LEU A 43 40.72 -18.90 -38.70
C LEU A 43 41.31 -17.48 -38.70
N PRO A 44 40.52 -16.44 -38.98
CA PRO A 44 41.00 -15.06 -39.05
C PRO A 44 41.23 -14.42 -37.68
N TYR A 45 41.27 -15.21 -36.60
CA TYR A 45 41.47 -14.78 -35.22
C TYR A 45 42.13 -15.89 -34.39
N ASP A 46 42.76 -15.48 -33.29
CA ASP A 46 43.21 -16.38 -32.23
C ASP A 46 42.03 -16.71 -31.30
N GLU A 47 41.63 -17.98 -31.25
CA GLU A 47 40.49 -18.45 -30.47
C GLU A 47 40.67 -18.21 -28.95
N ASP A 48 41.88 -18.32 -28.43
CA ASP A 48 42.20 -18.14 -27.02
C ASP A 48 42.18 -16.65 -26.65
N GLU A 49 42.73 -15.80 -27.52
CA GLU A 49 42.74 -14.35 -27.31
C GLU A 49 41.33 -13.76 -27.38
N VAL A 50 40.57 -14.08 -28.44
CA VAL A 50 39.18 -13.59 -28.59
C VAL A 50 38.28 -14.19 -27.51
N GLY A 51 38.46 -15.47 -27.15
CA GLY A 51 37.74 -16.08 -26.03
C GLY A 51 37.96 -15.34 -24.71
N LYS A 52 39.21 -14.95 -24.39
CA LYS A 52 39.53 -14.14 -23.21
C LYS A 52 38.90 -12.75 -23.28
N ALA A 53 38.93 -12.09 -24.45
CA ALA A 53 38.34 -10.77 -24.65
C ALA A 53 36.80 -10.80 -24.49
N VAL A 54 36.13 -11.82 -25.03
CA VAL A 54 34.69 -12.04 -24.84
C VAL A 54 34.37 -12.27 -23.37
N LEU A 55 35.13 -13.10 -22.67
CA LEU A 55 34.91 -13.35 -21.24
C LEU A 55 35.13 -12.09 -20.39
N ALA A 56 36.16 -11.30 -20.69
CA ALA A 56 36.41 -10.01 -20.03
C ALA A 56 35.28 -9.01 -20.30
N THR A 57 34.79 -8.97 -21.54
CA THR A 57 33.65 -8.13 -21.93
C THR A 57 32.40 -8.56 -21.17
N PHE A 58 32.06 -9.85 -21.14
CA PHE A 58 30.94 -10.38 -20.37
C PHE A 58 31.01 -10.04 -18.88
N LYS A 59 32.19 -10.14 -18.25
CA LYS A 59 32.38 -9.80 -16.84
C LYS A 59 32.20 -8.31 -16.55
N SER A 60 32.57 -7.43 -17.49
CA SER A 60 32.43 -5.98 -17.37
C SER A 60 31.12 -5.43 -17.92
N TRP A 61 30.29 -6.27 -18.54
CA TRP A 61 29.01 -5.86 -19.08
C TRP A 61 27.96 -5.80 -17.97
N ASP A 62 27.17 -4.73 -17.97
CA ASP A 62 26.10 -4.52 -17.01
C ASP A 62 24.79 -4.11 -17.70
N TYR A 63 23.76 -3.88 -16.90
CA TYR A 63 22.44 -3.50 -17.40
C TYR A 63 22.38 -2.08 -17.99
N THR A 64 23.39 -1.24 -17.74
CA THR A 64 23.50 0.13 -18.30
C THR A 64 24.35 0.18 -19.57
N SER A 65 25.05 -0.91 -19.89
CA SER A 65 26.02 -0.96 -20.98
C SER A 65 25.40 -0.78 -22.36
N CYS A 66 24.09 -1.00 -22.51
CA CYS A 66 23.36 -0.70 -23.75
C CYS A 66 21.83 -0.75 -23.54
N GLU A 67 21.11 0.19 -24.15
CA GLU A 67 19.65 0.35 -24.01
C GLU A 67 18.84 0.03 -25.28
N ASN A 68 19.50 -0.14 -26.44
CA ASN A 68 18.85 -0.18 -27.76
C ASN A 68 19.11 -1.50 -28.53
N ALA A 69 18.75 -1.54 -29.81
CA ALA A 69 18.89 -2.74 -30.65
C ALA A 69 20.35 -3.09 -31.00
N GLU A 70 21.32 -2.21 -30.71
CA GLU A 70 22.72 -2.36 -31.12
C GLU A 70 23.59 -3.11 -30.11
N CYS A 71 23.01 -3.64 -29.03
CA CYS A 71 23.78 -4.20 -27.92
C CYS A 71 24.69 -5.37 -28.32
N VAL A 72 24.24 -6.22 -29.26
CA VAL A 72 25.06 -7.33 -29.76
C VAL A 72 26.30 -6.79 -30.49
N ASN A 73 26.13 -5.80 -31.34
CA ASN A 73 27.24 -5.18 -32.09
C ASN A 73 28.17 -4.40 -31.16
N ALA A 74 27.62 -3.66 -30.19
CA ALA A 74 28.41 -2.94 -29.18
C ALA A 74 29.24 -3.91 -28.32
N PHE A 75 28.65 -5.04 -27.91
CA PHE A 75 29.35 -6.09 -27.18
C PHE A 75 30.48 -6.70 -28.01
N LYS A 76 30.19 -7.13 -29.24
CA LYS A 76 31.19 -7.71 -30.16
C LYS A 76 32.34 -6.75 -30.42
N LYS A 77 32.02 -5.48 -30.71
CA LYS A 77 33.03 -4.43 -30.93
C LYS A 77 33.92 -4.25 -29.71
N LYS A 78 33.36 -4.27 -28.49
CA LYS A 78 34.13 -4.20 -27.24
C LYS A 78 35.00 -5.44 -27.01
N ALA A 79 34.54 -6.61 -27.46
CA ALA A 79 35.26 -7.86 -27.39
C ALA A 79 36.27 -8.09 -28.55
N GLY A 80 36.36 -7.16 -29.51
CA GLY A 80 37.25 -7.29 -30.67
C GLY A 80 36.82 -8.37 -31.68
N VAL A 81 35.54 -8.77 -31.67
CA VAL A 81 35.02 -9.79 -32.58
C VAL A 81 34.83 -9.18 -33.97
N THR A 82 35.42 -9.81 -34.97
CA THR A 82 35.34 -9.41 -36.39
C THR A 82 34.57 -10.46 -37.21
N ASP A 83 33.77 -9.96 -38.14
CA ASP A 83 33.09 -10.79 -39.13
C ASP A 83 34.09 -11.24 -40.20
N TYR A 84 33.91 -12.45 -40.73
CA TYR A 84 34.69 -12.96 -41.85
C TYR A 84 33.79 -13.70 -42.86
N LYS A 85 34.21 -13.75 -44.13
CA LYS A 85 33.43 -14.41 -45.19
C LYS A 85 34.12 -15.67 -45.71
N ASP A 86 33.32 -16.71 -45.94
CA ASP A 86 33.78 -17.87 -46.71
C ASP A 86 33.71 -17.61 -48.23
N LYS A 87 34.17 -18.60 -49.01
CA LYS A 87 34.16 -18.55 -50.48
C LYS A 87 32.75 -18.52 -51.09
N GLY A 88 31.74 -18.96 -50.34
CA GLY A 88 30.33 -18.90 -50.73
C GLY A 88 29.65 -17.58 -50.39
N GLY A 89 30.38 -16.64 -49.76
CA GLY A 89 29.86 -15.34 -49.33
C GLY A 89 29.09 -15.38 -48.02
N TYR A 90 29.08 -16.51 -47.30
CA TYR A 90 28.46 -16.60 -45.97
C TYR A 90 29.31 -15.87 -44.94
N ILE A 91 28.64 -15.17 -44.04
CA ILE A 91 29.27 -14.42 -42.94
C ILE A 91 29.35 -15.31 -41.70
N TYR A 92 30.55 -15.39 -41.15
CA TYR A 92 30.87 -16.08 -39.91
C TYR A 92 31.48 -15.10 -38.92
N GLN A 93 31.42 -15.47 -37.66
CA GLN A 93 32.03 -14.74 -36.56
C GLN A 93 32.39 -15.72 -35.45
N PHE A 94 33.37 -15.36 -34.62
CA PHE A 94 33.72 -16.17 -33.46
C PHE A 94 32.47 -16.51 -32.64
N ASN A 95 32.24 -17.80 -32.37
CA ASN A 95 31.17 -18.24 -31.48
C ASN A 95 31.77 -18.62 -30.11
N PRO A 96 31.47 -17.85 -29.04
CA PRO A 96 32.02 -18.13 -27.72
C PRO A 96 31.70 -19.54 -27.20
N ARG A 97 30.61 -20.16 -27.65
CA ARG A 97 30.20 -21.51 -27.24
C ARG A 97 31.19 -22.59 -27.66
N ARG A 98 31.96 -22.37 -28.74
CA ARG A 98 32.91 -23.34 -29.28
C ARG A 98 34.08 -23.62 -28.33
N THR A 99 34.57 -22.58 -27.67
CA THR A 99 35.81 -22.66 -26.87
C THR A 99 35.63 -22.30 -25.40
N LEU A 100 34.61 -21.49 -25.05
CA LEU A 100 34.37 -21.12 -23.66
C LEU A 100 33.50 -22.17 -22.95
N LYS A 101 33.94 -22.55 -21.74
CA LYS A 101 33.04 -23.14 -20.75
C LYS A 101 32.00 -22.11 -20.32
N ASN A 102 30.86 -22.59 -19.82
CA ASN A 102 29.77 -21.73 -19.34
C ASN A 102 30.30 -20.66 -18.37
N PRO A 103 30.29 -19.37 -18.76
CA PRO A 103 30.92 -18.32 -17.98
C PRO A 103 30.07 -17.85 -16.79
N ASP A 104 28.79 -18.24 -16.73
CA ASP A 104 27.90 -17.98 -15.59
C ASP A 104 26.80 -19.04 -15.49
N PRO A 105 27.10 -20.22 -14.89
CA PRO A 105 26.14 -21.32 -14.78
C PRO A 105 24.85 -20.98 -14.01
N THR A 106 24.86 -19.90 -13.21
CA THR A 106 23.69 -19.48 -12.44
C THR A 106 22.65 -18.80 -13.34
N TRP A 107 23.11 -18.02 -14.32
CA TRP A 107 22.25 -17.25 -15.22
C TRP A 107 22.10 -17.90 -16.60
N LEU A 108 23.15 -18.52 -17.14
CA LEU A 108 23.16 -19.21 -18.43
C LEU A 108 22.82 -20.69 -18.25
N THR A 109 21.56 -20.98 -17.92
CA THR A 109 21.10 -22.35 -17.63
C THR A 109 20.96 -23.22 -18.89
N GLY A 110 20.96 -22.62 -20.07
CA GLY A 110 20.87 -23.30 -21.36
C GLY A 110 22.18 -23.37 -22.16
N TRP A 111 23.35 -23.08 -21.56
CA TRP A 111 24.63 -22.98 -22.28
C TRP A 111 24.95 -24.18 -23.16
N ASP A 112 24.78 -25.39 -22.65
CA ASP A 112 25.14 -26.61 -23.37
C ASP A 112 24.19 -26.93 -24.53
N LYS A 113 23.01 -26.28 -24.57
CA LYS A 113 22.00 -26.42 -25.63
C LYS A 113 22.18 -25.42 -26.78
N MET A 114 23.06 -24.43 -26.62
CA MET A 114 23.38 -23.47 -27.68
C MET A 114 24.29 -24.11 -28.73
N SER A 115 24.11 -23.73 -29.99
CA SER A 115 24.98 -24.17 -31.08
C SER A 115 26.39 -23.57 -30.95
N ASP A 116 27.40 -24.36 -31.28
CA ASP A 116 28.79 -23.93 -31.45
C ASP A 116 29.12 -23.49 -32.89
N ASP A 117 28.16 -23.53 -33.82
CA ASP A 117 28.30 -23.09 -35.22
C ASP A 117 28.61 -21.58 -35.29
N GLU A 118 29.60 -21.19 -36.07
CA GLU A 118 30.09 -19.81 -36.25
C GLU A 118 29.30 -18.99 -37.27
N LYS A 119 28.31 -19.59 -37.95
CA LYS A 119 27.39 -18.82 -38.81
C LYS A 119 26.83 -17.63 -38.04
N PHE A 120 26.74 -16.50 -38.72
CA PHE A 120 26.34 -15.23 -38.11
C PHE A 120 25.12 -15.36 -37.17
N ASN A 121 24.04 -16.01 -37.63
CA ASN A 121 22.80 -16.17 -36.87
C ASN A 121 22.92 -17.02 -35.60
N THR A 122 23.77 -18.06 -35.59
CA THR A 122 23.96 -18.96 -34.44
C THR A 122 24.91 -18.34 -33.42
N ALA A 123 26.01 -17.76 -33.87
CA ALA A 123 26.93 -17.05 -32.99
C ALA A 123 26.25 -15.82 -32.34
N ASP A 124 25.36 -15.13 -33.05
CA ASP A 124 24.55 -14.03 -32.51
C ASP A 124 23.73 -14.45 -31.29
N GLU A 125 23.14 -15.65 -31.34
CA GLU A 125 22.33 -16.19 -30.27
C GLU A 125 23.14 -16.36 -28.98
N THR A 126 24.40 -16.81 -29.10
CA THR A 126 25.34 -16.91 -27.97
C THR A 126 25.64 -15.52 -27.37
N TYR A 127 25.91 -14.50 -28.21
CA TYR A 127 26.14 -13.14 -27.72
C TYR A 127 24.91 -12.54 -27.05
N GLN A 128 23.71 -12.77 -27.61
CA GLN A 128 22.45 -12.36 -27.00
C GLN A 128 22.28 -13.00 -25.61
N ALA A 129 22.57 -14.30 -25.46
CA ALA A 129 22.50 -14.98 -24.17
C ALA A 129 23.48 -14.39 -23.15
N LEU A 130 24.74 -14.13 -23.54
CA LEU A 130 25.74 -13.49 -22.68
C LEU A 130 25.29 -12.10 -22.21
N ILE A 131 24.78 -11.25 -23.11
CA ILE A 131 24.29 -9.92 -22.79
C ILE A 131 23.11 -10.00 -21.80
N VAL A 132 22.10 -10.82 -22.11
CA VAL A 132 20.90 -10.96 -21.27
C VAL A 132 21.26 -11.50 -19.89
N ALA A 133 22.19 -12.46 -19.79
CA ALA A 133 22.67 -12.97 -18.51
C ALA A 133 23.40 -11.90 -17.69
N ALA A 134 24.34 -11.18 -18.30
CA ALA A 134 25.09 -10.11 -17.63
C ALA A 134 24.17 -8.99 -17.14
N SER A 135 23.23 -8.54 -17.98
CA SER A 135 22.30 -7.47 -17.64
C SER A 135 21.29 -7.90 -16.56
N ARG A 136 20.69 -9.09 -16.63
CA ARG A 136 19.77 -9.58 -15.58
C ARG A 136 20.49 -9.72 -14.23
N ARG A 137 21.71 -10.27 -14.23
CA ARG A 137 22.53 -10.41 -13.03
C ARG A 137 22.83 -9.07 -12.37
N THR A 138 23.37 -8.13 -13.14
CA THR A 138 23.82 -6.83 -12.62
C THR A 138 22.65 -5.94 -12.23
N TRP A 139 21.55 -5.97 -12.97
CA TRP A 139 20.32 -5.24 -12.59
C TRP A 139 19.73 -5.81 -11.30
N LEU A 140 19.62 -7.14 -11.16
CA LEU A 140 19.07 -7.73 -9.95
C LEU A 140 19.96 -7.43 -8.73
N ALA A 141 21.29 -7.47 -8.91
CA ALA A 141 22.22 -7.08 -7.86
C ALA A 141 22.05 -5.61 -7.45
N LYS A 142 21.90 -4.69 -8.42
CA LYS A 142 21.59 -3.28 -8.15
C LYS A 142 20.27 -3.12 -7.40
N CYS A 143 19.21 -3.80 -7.84
CA CYS A 143 17.92 -3.73 -7.19
C CYS A 143 17.96 -4.23 -5.74
N HIS A 144 18.66 -5.35 -5.50
CA HIS A 144 18.86 -5.87 -4.15
C HIS A 144 19.64 -4.88 -3.27
N ALA A 145 20.69 -4.24 -3.80
CA ALA A 145 21.48 -3.25 -3.07
C ALA A 145 20.64 -2.00 -2.73
N ASP A 146 19.85 -1.50 -3.68
CA ASP A 146 18.95 -0.37 -3.47
C ASP A 146 17.89 -0.67 -2.40
N TYR A 147 17.28 -1.86 -2.48
CA TYR A 147 16.32 -2.29 -1.47
C TYR A 147 16.99 -2.49 -0.11
N ALA A 148 18.18 -3.07 -0.02
CA ALA A 148 18.88 -3.24 1.25
C ALA A 148 19.16 -1.89 1.94
N ALA A 149 19.52 -0.86 1.18
CA ALA A 149 19.66 0.50 1.71
C ALA A 149 18.31 1.06 2.20
N LEU A 150 17.24 0.87 1.42
CA LEU A 150 15.89 1.28 1.78
C LEU A 150 15.33 0.53 3.00
N ASP A 151 15.54 -0.78 3.10
CA ASP A 151 15.03 -1.63 4.19
C ASP A 151 15.59 -1.18 5.54
N LYS A 152 16.86 -0.75 5.57
CA LYS A 152 17.46 -0.16 6.78
C LYS A 152 16.70 1.09 7.23
N GLU A 153 16.34 1.99 6.30
CA GLU A 153 15.54 3.19 6.58
C GLU A 153 14.13 2.81 7.07
N LEU A 154 13.48 1.87 6.37
CA LEU A 154 12.13 1.37 6.67
C LEU A 154 12.06 0.74 8.07
N ARG A 155 13.01 -0.15 8.41
CA ARG A 155 13.05 -0.85 9.70
C ARG A 155 13.42 0.08 10.86
N ALA A 156 14.28 1.06 10.63
CA ALA A 156 14.57 2.09 11.63
C ALA A 156 13.32 2.93 11.92
N ASN A 157 12.56 3.30 10.88
CA ASN A 157 11.28 3.97 11.04
C ASN A 157 10.27 3.09 11.81
N ASP A 158 10.09 1.83 11.42
CA ASP A 158 9.20 0.91 12.13
C ASP A 158 9.57 0.75 13.61
N THR A 159 10.87 0.63 13.93
CA THR A 159 11.36 0.51 15.31
C THR A 159 11.06 1.77 16.12
N LYS A 160 11.27 2.95 15.54
CA LYS A 160 10.95 4.23 16.17
C LYS A 160 9.45 4.29 16.51
N TRP A 161 8.59 4.05 15.52
CA TRP A 161 7.15 4.11 15.70
C TRP A 161 6.63 3.03 16.65
N ALA A 162 7.20 1.82 16.63
CA ALA A 162 6.83 0.75 17.57
C ALA A 162 7.04 1.21 19.02
N SER A 163 8.15 1.89 19.31
CA SER A 163 8.42 2.47 20.64
C SER A 163 7.41 3.57 21.00
N GLU A 164 7.11 4.49 20.09
CA GLU A 164 6.13 5.56 20.31
C GLU A 164 4.71 5.02 20.54
N ILE A 165 4.29 4.02 19.74
CA ILE A 165 3.01 3.32 19.88
C ILE A 165 2.94 2.58 21.21
N GLU A 166 4.01 1.89 21.62
CA GLU A 166 4.07 1.16 22.89
C GLU A 166 3.97 2.12 24.09
N GLN A 167 4.69 3.24 24.05
CA GLN A 167 4.63 4.27 25.08
C GLN A 167 3.22 4.86 25.21
N ALA A 168 2.59 5.21 24.08
CA ALA A 168 1.21 5.69 24.06
C ALA A 168 0.24 4.64 24.61
N SER A 169 0.42 3.37 24.23
CA SER A 169 -0.44 2.24 24.65
C SER A 169 -0.35 1.90 26.13
N LYS A 170 0.76 2.24 26.79
CA LYS A 170 0.99 2.03 28.24
C LYS A 170 0.38 3.12 29.12
N ILE A 171 -0.15 4.21 28.55
CA ILE A 171 -0.79 5.27 29.34
C ILE A 171 -2.01 4.68 30.08
N PRO A 172 -2.07 4.75 31.44
CA PRO A 172 -3.12 4.08 32.21
C PRO A 172 -4.52 4.65 31.98
N SER A 173 -4.62 5.98 31.81
CA SER A 173 -5.90 6.62 31.49
C SER A 173 -6.30 6.27 30.06
N PRO A 174 -7.45 5.60 29.84
CA PRO A 174 -7.84 5.15 28.52
C PRO A 174 -8.00 6.29 27.52
N TYR A 175 -8.47 7.45 27.96
CA TYR A 175 -8.62 8.63 27.11
C TYR A 175 -7.27 9.23 26.74
N LYS A 176 -6.34 9.36 27.69
CA LYS A 176 -5.00 9.89 27.39
C LYS A 176 -4.26 8.95 26.44
N ARG A 177 -4.45 7.64 26.57
CA ARG A 177 -3.95 6.64 25.63
C ARG A 177 -4.52 6.78 24.22
N ILE A 178 -5.85 6.85 24.08
CA ILE A 178 -6.50 7.03 22.77
C ILE A 178 -6.05 8.35 22.13
N GLY A 179 -6.03 9.45 22.90
CA GLY A 179 -5.56 10.75 22.43
C GLY A 179 -4.12 10.70 21.93
N ALA A 180 -3.20 10.10 22.69
CA ALA A 180 -1.81 9.94 22.27
C ALA A 180 -1.67 9.11 20.98
N LEU A 181 -2.46 8.05 20.81
CA LEU A 181 -2.46 7.25 19.58
C LEU A 181 -3.06 8.01 18.39
N LEU A 182 -4.09 8.84 18.60
CA LEU A 182 -4.65 9.71 17.57
C LEU A 182 -3.67 10.81 17.15
N ASP A 183 -2.91 11.37 18.09
CA ASP A 183 -1.85 12.35 17.80
C ASP A 183 -0.74 11.72 16.93
N LEU A 184 -0.35 10.48 17.23
CA LEU A 184 0.55 9.69 16.40
C LEU A 184 -0.02 9.46 15.00
N GLU A 185 -1.32 9.15 14.89
CA GLU A 185 -1.98 8.97 13.59
C GLU A 185 -2.00 10.27 12.77
N GLN A 186 -2.28 11.41 13.41
CA GLN A 186 -2.24 12.71 12.78
C GLN A 186 -0.82 13.10 12.33
N MET A 187 0.20 12.77 13.14
CA MET A 187 1.60 12.97 12.77
C MET A 187 1.97 12.14 11.53
N ALA A 188 1.58 10.86 11.51
CA ALA A 188 1.78 9.99 10.35
C ALA A 188 1.04 10.50 9.09
N ASP A 189 -0.20 10.97 9.23
CA ASP A 189 -0.99 11.59 8.15
C ASP A 189 -0.30 12.82 7.55
N LYS A 190 0.29 13.66 8.41
CA LYS A 190 1.00 14.87 7.99
C LYS A 190 2.28 14.53 7.23
N ASN A 191 3.02 13.51 7.67
CA ASN A 191 4.28 13.08 7.06
C ASN A 191 4.08 12.34 5.72
N ALA A 192 2.91 11.74 5.50
CA ALA A 192 2.61 10.98 4.27
C ALA A 192 2.46 11.85 2.99
N ARG A 193 2.49 13.19 3.09
CA ARG A 193 2.28 14.08 1.93
C ARG A 193 3.61 14.57 1.34
N ALA A 194 4.24 13.80 0.44
CA ALA A 194 5.26 14.31 -0.49
C ALA A 194 5.70 13.30 -1.60
N SER A 195 5.07 13.38 -2.78
CA SER A 195 5.70 13.11 -4.10
C SER A 195 6.57 11.85 -4.31
N ASN A 196 5.96 10.68 -4.46
CA ASN A 196 6.23 9.57 -5.40
C ASN A 196 5.42 8.33 -4.98
N GLN A 197 4.52 7.84 -5.85
CA GLN A 197 3.49 6.86 -5.46
C GLN A 197 4.00 5.58 -4.77
N TYR A 198 5.21 5.07 -5.06
CA TYR A 198 5.61 3.76 -4.50
C TYR A 198 6.45 3.81 -3.23
N LEU A 199 7.55 4.58 -3.22
CA LEU A 199 8.45 4.63 -2.05
C LEU A 199 7.75 5.29 -0.85
N ASP A 200 6.96 6.33 -1.09
CA ASP A 200 6.19 6.98 -0.02
C ASP A 200 5.19 6.00 0.60
N ASN A 201 4.56 5.17 -0.22
CA ASN A 201 3.63 4.15 0.25
C ASN A 201 4.35 3.10 1.11
N LEU A 202 5.54 2.65 0.70
CA LEU A 202 6.35 1.75 1.53
C LEU A 202 6.77 2.39 2.87
N MET A 203 7.08 3.68 2.85
CA MET A 203 7.51 4.43 4.03
C MET A 203 6.36 4.75 4.99
N ASN A 204 5.17 5.08 4.47
CA ASN A 204 4.10 5.68 5.28
C ASN A 204 2.87 4.78 5.47
N ASN A 205 2.67 3.77 4.60
CA ASN A 205 1.51 2.88 4.65
C ASN A 205 1.86 1.44 5.07
N VAL A 206 3.12 1.02 4.99
CA VAL A 206 3.54 -0.34 5.35
C VAL A 206 4.24 -0.38 6.71
N GLY A 207 4.02 -1.46 7.48
CA GLY A 207 4.67 -1.67 8.77
C GLY A 207 3.97 -0.89 9.88
N PHE A 208 4.63 0.12 10.43
CA PHE A 208 4.16 0.84 11.62
C PHE A 208 2.73 1.38 11.51
N ARG A 209 2.29 1.76 10.30
CA ARG A 209 0.95 2.32 10.06
C ARG A 209 -0.16 1.31 10.38
N ARG A 210 0.06 0.03 10.07
CA ARG A 210 -0.84 -1.06 10.46
C ARG A 210 -0.81 -1.23 11.97
N ASP A 211 0.37 -1.24 12.57
CA ASP A 211 0.53 -1.46 14.02
C ASP A 211 -0.13 -0.35 14.84
N LEU A 212 -0.03 0.90 14.38
CA LEU A 212 -0.71 2.05 14.97
C LEU A 212 -2.23 1.90 14.94
N ARG A 213 -2.81 1.45 13.81
CA ARG A 213 -4.26 1.23 13.70
C ARG A 213 -4.74 0.08 14.57
N VAL A 214 -3.96 -0.99 14.67
CA VAL A 214 -4.24 -2.11 15.58
C VAL A 214 -4.20 -1.64 17.03
N ALA A 215 -3.18 -0.87 17.42
CA ALA A 215 -3.07 -0.30 18.76
C ALA A 215 -4.24 0.65 19.07
N LEU A 216 -4.64 1.48 18.11
CA LEU A 216 -5.79 2.38 18.26
C LEU A 216 -7.08 1.58 18.47
N LYS A 217 -7.36 0.58 17.63
CA LYS A 217 -8.53 -0.30 17.81
C LYS A 217 -8.49 -0.99 19.17
N ALA A 218 -7.36 -1.58 19.55
CA ALA A 218 -7.21 -2.26 20.85
C ALA A 218 -7.42 -1.30 22.04
N ALA A 219 -6.98 -0.04 21.91
CA ALA A 219 -7.24 0.99 22.91
C ALA A 219 -8.74 1.27 23.07
N TYR A 220 -9.51 1.37 21.98
CA TYR A 220 -10.96 1.46 22.03
C TYR A 220 -11.63 0.21 22.59
N ASP A 221 -11.26 -0.98 22.12
CA ASP A 221 -11.80 -2.26 22.58
C ASP A 221 -11.62 -2.42 24.10
N SER A 222 -10.45 -2.03 24.63
CA SER A 222 -10.16 -2.12 26.07
C SER A 222 -11.00 -1.21 26.97
N THR A 223 -11.70 -0.22 26.40
CA THR A 223 -12.66 0.61 27.14
C THR A 223 -14.07 0.03 27.16
N GLY A 224 -14.33 -1.06 26.43
CA GLY A 224 -15.68 -1.50 26.13
C GLY A 224 -16.44 -0.50 25.25
N ARG A 225 -15.71 0.31 24.45
CA ARG A 225 -16.30 1.35 23.57
C ARG A 225 -15.76 1.23 22.14
N ASP A 226 -15.66 0.02 21.64
CA ASP A 226 -15.31 -0.29 20.24
C ASP A 226 -16.28 0.37 19.24
N TYR A 227 -17.52 0.66 19.64
CA TYR A 227 -18.45 1.47 18.84
C TYR A 227 -17.90 2.88 18.52
N LEU A 228 -17.05 3.46 19.39
CA LEU A 228 -16.40 4.74 19.11
C LEU A 228 -15.37 4.63 18.00
N TYR A 229 -14.64 3.51 17.93
CA TYR A 229 -13.79 3.25 16.78
C TYR A 229 -14.59 3.13 15.48
N ALA A 230 -15.87 2.72 15.53
CA ALA A 230 -16.74 2.71 14.36
C ALA A 230 -17.25 4.11 13.94
N ILE A 231 -17.41 5.02 14.90
CA ILE A 231 -17.90 6.38 14.67
C ILE A 231 -16.75 7.32 14.27
N GLU A 232 -15.64 7.24 15.00
CA GLU A 232 -14.48 8.12 14.88
C GLU A 232 -13.40 7.53 13.98
N GLY A 233 -13.31 6.20 13.91
CA GLY A 233 -12.36 5.52 13.06
C GLY A 233 -12.62 5.91 11.62
N ARG A 234 -11.66 6.59 11.01
CA ARG A 234 -11.69 6.84 9.58
C ARG A 234 -11.73 5.49 8.89
N ALA A 235 -12.77 5.24 8.10
CA ALA A 235 -12.78 4.12 7.18
C ALA A 235 -11.42 4.14 6.43
N PRO A 236 -10.64 3.05 6.51
CA PRO A 236 -9.28 3.05 5.98
C PRO A 236 -9.34 3.44 4.51
N ARG A 237 -8.76 4.59 4.16
CA ARG A 237 -8.59 4.99 2.76
C ARG A 237 -7.58 4.02 2.12
N GLY A 238 -8.07 3.12 1.28
CA GLY A 238 -7.32 2.36 0.28
C GLY A 238 -6.37 1.26 0.79
N ASP A 239 -6.53 0.07 0.23
CA ASP A 239 -5.63 -0.92 -0.43
C ASP A 239 -4.11 -0.98 -0.12
N GLU A 240 -3.56 -0.11 0.73
CA GLU A 240 -2.12 0.06 0.86
C GLU A 240 -1.58 -0.17 2.26
N VAL A 241 -2.43 -0.06 3.29
CA VAL A 241 -1.98 -0.29 4.67
C VAL A 241 -1.90 -1.77 4.96
N ARG A 242 -0.69 -2.26 5.22
CA ARG A 242 -0.41 -3.66 5.51
C ARG A 242 0.80 -3.81 6.45
N ALA A 243 0.91 -4.97 7.06
CA ALA A 243 2.14 -5.34 7.77
C ALA A 243 3.34 -5.36 6.80
N ARG A 244 4.53 -5.04 7.31
CA ARG A 244 5.77 -5.25 6.57
C ARG A 244 6.06 -6.75 6.55
N LEU A 245 6.29 -7.28 5.36
CA LEU A 245 6.60 -8.69 5.15
C LEU A 245 8.05 -8.98 5.52
N ASP A 246 8.45 -10.25 5.40
CA ASP A 246 9.84 -10.62 5.59
C ASP A 246 10.74 -9.90 4.56
N PRO A 247 12.02 -9.64 4.90
CA PRO A 247 12.91 -8.87 4.04
C PRO A 247 13.08 -9.42 2.63
N THR A 248 12.99 -10.75 2.45
CA THR A 248 13.13 -11.37 1.13
C THR A 248 11.90 -11.10 0.27
N THR A 249 10.71 -11.30 0.84
CA THR A 249 9.45 -11.04 0.14
C THR A 249 9.27 -9.55 -0.21
N GLU A 250 9.60 -8.63 0.70
CA GLU A 250 9.53 -7.19 0.40
C GLU A 250 10.52 -6.78 -0.69
N ARG A 251 11.76 -7.30 -0.63
CA ARG A 251 12.78 -7.06 -1.67
C ARG A 251 12.29 -7.52 -3.03
N ASP A 252 11.71 -8.72 -3.10
CA ASP A 252 11.25 -9.27 -4.37
C ASP A 252 10.03 -8.49 -4.90
N LEU A 253 9.10 -8.05 -4.04
CA LEU A 253 8.00 -7.14 -4.42
C LEU A 253 8.53 -5.80 -4.95
N TYR A 254 9.52 -5.22 -4.25
CA TYR A 254 10.20 -4.00 -4.68
C TYR A 254 10.85 -4.19 -6.05
N CYS A 255 11.60 -5.28 -6.25
CA CYS A 255 12.29 -5.53 -7.50
C CYS A 255 11.36 -5.87 -8.66
N ILE A 256 10.24 -6.56 -8.44
CA ILE A 256 9.24 -6.77 -9.48
C ILE A 256 8.63 -5.42 -9.91
N ARG A 257 8.29 -4.56 -8.95
CA ARG A 257 7.78 -3.21 -9.25
C ARG A 257 8.81 -2.37 -10.01
N ALA A 258 10.05 -2.35 -9.52
CA ALA A 258 11.16 -1.63 -10.15
C ALA A 258 11.43 -2.13 -11.57
N ALA A 259 11.38 -3.44 -11.81
CA ALA A 259 11.63 -3.99 -13.15
C ALA A 259 10.60 -3.49 -14.18
N GLY A 260 9.32 -3.38 -13.80
CA GLY A 260 8.25 -3.00 -14.71
C GLY A 260 7.91 -1.50 -14.79
N TYR A 261 8.28 -0.70 -13.78
CA TYR A 261 7.90 0.72 -13.72
C TYR A 261 9.01 1.64 -13.24
N GLY A 262 10.15 1.08 -12.82
CA GLY A 262 11.19 1.81 -12.12
C GLY A 262 10.76 2.32 -10.75
N THR A 263 11.73 2.87 -10.03
CA THR A 263 11.56 3.67 -8.81
C THR A 263 12.58 4.82 -8.86
N PRO A 264 12.47 5.82 -7.98
CA PRO A 264 13.50 6.86 -7.86
C PRO A 264 14.92 6.32 -7.56
N LYS A 265 15.05 5.14 -6.93
CA LYS A 265 16.35 4.53 -6.58
C LYS A 265 16.81 3.46 -7.59
N THR A 266 15.87 2.75 -8.23
CA THR A 266 16.15 1.62 -9.13
C THR A 266 15.49 1.84 -10.49
N PRO A 267 16.25 1.93 -11.59
CA PRO A 267 15.69 2.18 -12.91
C PRO A 267 14.86 1.01 -13.41
N GLU A 268 13.91 1.31 -14.29
CA GLU A 268 13.10 0.29 -14.97
C GLU A 268 13.98 -0.65 -15.80
N PHE A 269 13.64 -1.94 -15.84
CA PHE A 269 14.38 -2.93 -16.60
C PHE A 269 13.82 -3.01 -18.04
N LYS A 270 14.28 -2.12 -18.92
CA LYS A 270 13.86 -2.03 -20.34
C LYS A 270 14.91 -2.55 -21.33
N GLY A 271 14.48 -2.71 -22.58
CA GLY A 271 15.35 -2.86 -23.74
C GLY A 271 15.88 -4.28 -23.97
N ALA A 272 17.03 -4.39 -24.62
CA ALA A 272 17.76 -5.64 -24.82
C ALA A 272 18.04 -6.41 -23.50
N PRO A 273 18.35 -5.74 -22.37
CA PRO A 273 18.42 -6.38 -21.04
C PRO A 273 17.18 -7.20 -20.66
N ALA A 274 15.99 -6.75 -21.03
CA ALA A 274 14.72 -7.38 -20.68
C ALA A 274 14.35 -8.58 -21.56
N GLY A 275 15.02 -8.78 -22.70
CA GLY A 275 14.61 -9.75 -23.72
C GLY A 275 13.58 -9.15 -24.69
N ASN A 276 14.01 -8.16 -25.49
CA ASN A 276 13.21 -7.61 -26.58
C ASN A 276 13.30 -8.49 -27.85
N ALA A 277 12.57 -8.13 -28.91
CA ALA A 277 12.61 -8.86 -30.19
C ALA A 277 14.03 -9.10 -30.75
N TYR A 278 15.00 -8.26 -30.36
CA TYR A 278 16.40 -8.38 -30.80
C TYR A 278 17.23 -9.38 -29.99
N THR A 279 16.85 -9.66 -28.74
CA THR A 279 17.59 -10.54 -27.80
C THR A 279 16.84 -11.80 -27.42
N GLU A 280 15.61 -11.97 -27.92
CA GLU A 280 14.70 -13.07 -27.62
C GLU A 280 15.31 -14.45 -27.90
N ARG A 281 16.09 -14.59 -28.99
CA ARG A 281 16.73 -15.87 -29.36
C ARG A 281 17.69 -16.35 -28.28
N GLY A 282 18.55 -15.45 -27.77
CA GLY A 282 19.47 -15.78 -26.68
C GLY A 282 18.79 -15.87 -25.31
N ALA A 283 17.75 -15.06 -25.07
CA ALA A 283 17.08 -14.97 -23.76
C ALA A 283 16.49 -16.29 -23.26
N LYS A 284 16.11 -17.22 -24.15
CA LYS A 284 15.56 -18.54 -23.81
C LYS A 284 16.57 -19.47 -23.12
N TYR A 285 17.87 -19.21 -23.26
CA TYR A 285 18.93 -19.95 -22.55
C TYR A 285 19.36 -19.30 -21.24
N VAL A 286 18.74 -18.17 -20.89
CA VAL A 286 19.03 -17.41 -19.68
C VAL A 286 17.88 -17.55 -18.69
N LYS A 287 18.20 -17.84 -17.43
CA LYS A 287 17.23 -17.85 -16.32
C LYS A 287 16.41 -16.55 -16.32
N PRO A 288 15.07 -16.60 -16.19
CA PRO A 288 14.25 -15.39 -16.10
C PRO A 288 14.63 -14.58 -14.85
N LEU A 289 14.47 -13.25 -14.94
CA LEU A 289 14.79 -12.34 -13.83
C LEU A 289 14.05 -12.71 -12.54
N PHE A 290 12.78 -13.11 -12.67
CA PHE A 290 11.96 -13.71 -11.61
C PHE A 290 11.37 -15.01 -12.14
N SER A 291 11.44 -16.09 -11.37
CA SER A 291 10.81 -17.35 -11.75
C SER A 291 9.28 -17.21 -11.81
N GLU A 292 8.63 -18.08 -12.56
CA GLU A 292 7.17 -18.13 -12.61
C GLU A 292 6.56 -18.37 -11.23
N GLU A 293 7.19 -19.23 -10.43
CA GLU A 293 6.82 -19.49 -9.03
C GLU A 293 6.88 -18.22 -8.18
N THR A 294 7.96 -17.43 -8.28
CA THR A 294 8.08 -16.15 -7.57
C THR A 294 7.00 -15.18 -8.02
N ARG A 295 6.74 -15.06 -9.32
CA ARG A 295 5.68 -14.18 -9.84
C ARG A 295 4.31 -14.60 -9.31
N LYS A 296 3.96 -15.88 -9.39
CA LYS A 296 2.69 -16.43 -8.87
C LYS A 296 2.54 -16.24 -7.36
N LYS A 297 3.62 -16.42 -6.59
CA LYS A 297 3.62 -16.22 -5.14
C LYS A 297 3.33 -14.76 -4.75
N LEU A 298 3.87 -13.82 -5.52
CA LEU A 298 3.81 -12.39 -5.21
C LEU A 298 2.63 -11.66 -5.85
N ASP A 299 1.99 -12.28 -6.84
CA ASP A 299 0.80 -11.76 -7.50
C ASP A 299 -0.35 -11.55 -6.50
N GLY A 300 -0.89 -10.34 -6.45
CA GLY A 300 -1.95 -9.94 -5.53
C GLY A 300 -1.59 -9.97 -4.03
N LEU A 301 -0.33 -10.27 -3.67
CA LEU A 301 0.06 -10.45 -2.26
C LEU A 301 -0.11 -9.15 -1.46
N ARG A 302 0.21 -7.99 -2.05
CA ARG A 302 0.09 -6.69 -1.39
C ARG A 302 -1.35 -6.38 -1.05
N GLU A 303 -2.25 -6.58 -2.00
CA GLU A 303 -3.70 -6.35 -1.88
C GLU A 303 -4.31 -7.32 -0.87
N LYS A 304 -3.88 -8.59 -0.88
CA LYS A 304 -4.32 -9.59 0.09
C LYS A 304 -3.95 -9.19 1.53
N GLU A 305 -2.71 -8.76 1.76
CA GLU A 305 -2.23 -8.34 3.08
C GLU A 305 -2.86 -7.01 3.52
N ALA A 306 -3.09 -6.09 2.59
CA ALA A 306 -3.83 -4.86 2.87
C ALA A 306 -5.28 -5.15 3.28
N ARG A 307 -5.96 -6.06 2.56
CA ARG A 307 -7.31 -6.51 2.92
C ARG A 307 -7.32 -7.16 4.30
N LYS A 308 -6.34 -8.03 4.60
CA LYS A 308 -6.20 -8.63 5.94
C LYS A 308 -6.07 -7.56 7.03
N SER A 309 -5.25 -6.53 6.79
CA SER A 309 -5.13 -5.41 7.72
C SER A 309 -6.44 -4.65 7.90
N ILE A 310 -7.18 -4.38 6.81
CA ILE A 310 -8.48 -3.72 6.86
C ILE A 310 -9.49 -4.53 7.67
N GLU A 311 -9.51 -5.86 7.49
CA GLU A 311 -10.39 -6.75 8.24
C GLU A 311 -10.02 -6.79 9.73
N GLU A 312 -8.73 -6.82 10.06
CA GLU A 312 -8.25 -6.81 11.44
C GLU A 312 -8.64 -5.53 12.19
N VAL A 313 -8.59 -4.39 11.49
CA VAL A 313 -9.01 -3.10 12.05
C VAL A 313 -10.42 -2.71 11.61
N ARG A 314 -11.26 -3.66 11.16
CA ARG A 314 -12.62 -3.32 10.75
C ARG A 314 -13.43 -2.97 12.01
N PRO A 315 -14.06 -1.78 12.07
CA PRO A 315 -15.00 -1.51 13.14
C PRO A 315 -16.22 -2.45 13.01
N GLY A 316 -16.83 -2.81 14.14
CA GLY A 316 -18.12 -3.50 14.14
C GLY A 316 -19.17 -2.73 13.34
N LYS A 317 -20.22 -3.41 12.87
CA LYS A 317 -21.34 -2.72 12.21
C LYS A 317 -21.98 -1.76 13.19
N PHE A 318 -21.86 -0.46 12.90
CA PHE A 318 -22.45 0.58 13.71
C PHE A 318 -23.66 1.17 13.00
N SER A 319 -24.80 1.14 13.68
CA SER A 319 -25.99 1.92 13.30
C SER A 319 -26.30 2.81 14.49
N GLN A 320 -26.39 4.11 14.25
CA GLN A 320 -26.74 5.04 15.32
C GLN A 320 -28.17 4.74 15.79
N VAL A 321 -28.32 4.36 17.06
CA VAL A 321 -29.62 4.13 17.71
C VAL A 321 -29.84 5.25 18.72
N TYR A 322 -31.00 5.90 18.70
CA TYR A 322 -31.33 6.98 19.65
C TYR A 322 -31.80 6.41 21.00
N ILE A 323 -31.60 7.14 22.09
CA ILE A 323 -32.02 6.69 23.44
C ILE A 323 -33.52 6.40 23.56
N SER A 324 -34.36 7.04 22.73
CA SER A 324 -35.81 6.79 22.68
C SER A 324 -36.14 5.40 22.16
N THR A 325 -35.46 4.95 21.10
CA THR A 325 -35.58 3.61 20.55
C THR A 325 -35.11 2.56 21.55
N VAL A 326 -33.99 2.83 22.23
CA VAL A 326 -33.45 1.97 23.27
C VAL A 326 -34.42 1.81 24.45
N ALA A 327 -34.98 2.91 24.95
CA ALA A 327 -35.90 2.88 26.08
C ALA A 327 -37.19 2.09 25.81
N LYS A 328 -37.61 2.01 24.54
CA LYS A 328 -38.76 1.21 24.10
C LYS A 328 -38.42 -0.25 23.80
N GLY A 329 -37.14 -0.63 23.81
CA GLY A 329 -36.68 -1.95 23.39
C GLY A 329 -36.82 -2.20 21.90
N GLU A 330 -36.93 -1.14 21.08
CA GLU A 330 -37.13 -1.21 19.63
C GLU A 330 -35.80 -1.32 18.85
N GLY A 331 -34.66 -1.20 19.53
CA GLY A 331 -33.34 -1.29 18.93
C GLY A 331 -32.20 -1.10 19.93
N GLU A 332 -31.03 -1.61 19.56
CA GLU A 332 -29.81 -1.51 20.36
C GLU A 332 -28.57 -1.43 19.45
N ILE A 333 -27.48 -0.89 20.00
CA ILE A 333 -26.17 -0.99 19.36
C ILE A 333 -25.63 -2.39 19.65
N ALA A 334 -25.31 -3.15 18.60
CA ALA A 334 -24.84 -4.53 18.74
C ALA A 334 -23.61 -4.61 19.68
N GLY A 335 -23.67 -5.47 20.69
CA GLY A 335 -22.63 -5.61 21.71
C GLY A 335 -22.73 -4.61 22.88
N HIS A 336 -23.62 -3.61 22.80
CA HIS A 336 -23.78 -2.53 23.77
C HIS A 336 -25.26 -2.34 24.17
N PRO A 337 -25.84 -3.26 24.96
CA PRO A 337 -27.23 -3.16 25.35
C PRO A 337 -27.47 -1.87 26.15
N LYS A 338 -28.61 -1.23 25.92
CA LYS A 338 -29.02 0.06 26.53
C LYS A 338 -28.20 1.30 26.14
N LEU A 339 -27.18 1.17 25.29
CA LEU A 339 -26.44 2.31 24.78
C LEU A 339 -27.23 2.97 23.64
N GLY A 340 -27.41 4.29 23.73
CA GLY A 340 -28.06 5.08 22.67
C GLY A 340 -27.49 6.48 22.56
N TYR A 341 -27.68 7.10 21.40
CA TYR A 341 -27.30 8.47 21.13
C TYR A 341 -28.32 9.45 21.72
N TYR A 342 -27.84 10.34 22.57
CA TYR A 342 -28.54 11.47 23.16
C TYR A 342 -28.21 12.74 22.38
N GLY A 343 -29.20 13.27 21.67
CA GLY A 343 -29.07 14.43 20.79
C GLY A 343 -29.26 15.80 21.45
N GLY A 344 -29.11 15.91 22.77
CA GLY A 344 -29.12 17.21 23.47
C GLY A 344 -30.48 17.90 23.51
N PHE A 345 -31.48 17.29 24.14
CA PHE A 345 -32.85 17.81 24.24
C PHE A 345 -32.97 19.18 24.94
N GLY A 346 -31.98 19.65 25.69
CA GLY A 346 -32.07 20.94 26.37
C GLY A 346 -30.73 21.49 26.85
N GLU A 347 -30.81 22.61 27.58
CA GLU A 347 -29.67 23.24 28.23
C GLU A 347 -29.53 22.73 29.68
N VAL A 348 -28.29 22.53 30.12
CA VAL A 348 -27.93 22.22 31.50
C VAL A 348 -28.45 23.33 32.40
N LYS A 349 -29.29 22.98 33.37
CA LYS A 349 -29.82 23.90 34.39
C LYS A 349 -29.07 23.80 35.71
N LYS A 350 -28.51 22.63 36.02
CA LYS A 350 -27.73 22.39 37.23
C LYS A 350 -26.53 21.49 36.93
N VAL A 351 -25.41 21.81 37.56
CA VAL A 351 -24.18 21.00 37.58
C VAL A 351 -23.87 20.71 39.04
N THR A 352 -23.75 19.44 39.40
CA THR A 352 -23.40 18.99 40.75
C THR A 352 -22.18 18.10 40.68
N GLN A 353 -21.22 18.27 41.59
CA GLN A 353 -20.05 17.40 41.73
C GLN A 353 -20.28 16.47 42.91
N ASN A 354 -20.24 15.16 42.69
CA ASN A 354 -20.51 14.16 43.71
C ASN A 354 -19.49 13.02 43.64
N GLY A 355 -18.56 12.96 44.60
CA GLY A 355 -17.61 11.85 44.72
C GLY A 355 -16.75 11.58 43.47
N GLY A 356 -16.36 12.64 42.74
CA GLY A 356 -15.57 12.53 41.51
C GLY A 356 -16.39 12.32 40.22
N LYS A 357 -17.73 12.25 40.32
CA LYS A 357 -18.64 12.26 39.17
C LYS A 357 -19.30 13.63 39.02
N THR A 358 -19.58 14.00 37.77
CA THR A 358 -20.37 15.19 37.45
C THR A 358 -21.81 14.77 37.16
N GLU A 359 -22.78 15.36 37.85
CA GLU A 359 -24.20 15.16 37.61
C GLU A 359 -24.80 16.42 37.00
N LEU A 360 -25.53 16.26 35.89
CA LEU A 360 -26.21 17.34 35.18
C LEU A 360 -27.71 17.14 35.27
N GLU A 361 -28.42 18.24 35.52
CA GLU A 361 -29.87 18.32 35.36
C GLU A 361 -30.16 19.18 34.14
N ILE A 362 -30.79 18.59 33.13
CA ILE A 362 -31.21 19.26 31.90
C ILE A 362 -32.74 19.25 31.89
N VAL A 363 -33.33 20.41 31.67
CA VAL A 363 -34.79 20.56 31.63
C VAL A 363 -35.16 21.21 30.31
N GLN A 364 -36.09 20.58 29.59
CA GLN A 364 -36.73 21.12 28.40
C GLN A 364 -38.22 21.22 28.67
N ASN A 365 -38.80 22.36 28.31
CA ASN A 365 -40.24 22.53 28.21
C ASN A 365 -40.55 22.79 26.74
N SER A 366 -41.49 22.03 26.18
CA SER A 366 -42.07 22.31 24.88
C SER A 366 -43.58 22.50 25.04
N SER A 367 -44.09 23.53 24.37
CA SER A 367 -45.51 23.86 24.36
C SER A 367 -45.93 24.13 22.93
N ASN A 368 -46.83 23.31 22.41
CA ASN A 368 -47.42 23.49 21.08
C ASN A 368 -48.93 23.68 21.20
N GLU A 369 -49.48 24.57 20.41
CA GLU A 369 -50.94 24.74 20.32
C GLU A 369 -51.51 23.73 19.32
N TYR A 370 -52.72 23.26 19.57
CA TYR A 370 -53.43 22.37 18.65
C TYR A 370 -54.91 22.74 18.58
N PRO A 371 -55.53 22.65 17.40
CA PRO A 371 -56.96 22.86 17.26
C PRO A 371 -57.72 21.67 17.88
N TYR A 372 -58.80 21.96 18.60
CA TYR A 372 -59.76 20.97 19.10
C TYR A 372 -61.18 21.52 19.05
N ASN A 373 -62.17 20.64 19.17
CA ASN A 373 -63.58 20.99 19.16
C ASN A 373 -63.95 21.90 17.96
N CYS A 374 -63.48 21.51 16.78
CA CYS A 374 -63.70 22.23 15.54
C CYS A 374 -65.14 22.06 15.07
N VAL A 375 -65.79 23.17 14.73
CA VAL A 375 -67.13 23.18 14.16
C VAL A 375 -67.05 23.72 12.74
N GLU A 376 -67.55 22.95 11.78
CA GLU A 376 -67.69 23.40 10.39
C GLU A 376 -68.67 24.56 10.30
N THR A 377 -68.29 25.59 9.56
CA THR A 377 -69.17 26.72 9.24
C THR A 377 -69.81 26.54 7.87
N ASN A 378 -70.82 27.32 7.56
CA ASN A 378 -71.40 27.38 6.23
C ASN A 378 -70.54 28.13 5.18
N LYS A 379 -69.30 28.54 5.52
CA LYS A 379 -68.41 29.26 4.60
C LYS A 379 -67.44 28.30 3.93
N ILE A 380 -67.32 28.36 2.62
CA ILE A 380 -66.36 27.53 1.86
C ILE A 380 -64.94 28.02 2.15
N HIS A 381 -64.05 27.12 2.57
CA HIS A 381 -62.62 27.40 2.71
C HIS A 381 -61.87 27.12 1.41
N SER A 382 -62.10 25.95 0.81
CA SER A 382 -61.49 25.55 -0.46
C SER A 382 -62.31 24.46 -1.17
N ILE A 383 -61.99 24.16 -2.42
CA ILE A 383 -62.52 22.99 -3.14
C ILE A 383 -61.32 22.11 -3.48
N GLN A 384 -61.28 20.90 -2.91
CA GLN A 384 -60.20 19.93 -3.13
C GLN A 384 -60.80 18.67 -3.78
N ASN A 385 -60.29 18.29 -4.96
CA ASN A 385 -60.74 17.11 -5.70
C ASN A 385 -62.26 17.05 -5.91
N GLY A 386 -62.87 18.20 -6.24
CA GLY A 386 -64.32 18.30 -6.46
C GLY A 386 -65.17 18.27 -5.18
N ARG A 387 -64.57 18.21 -3.99
CA ARG A 387 -65.26 18.31 -2.70
C ARG A 387 -65.10 19.72 -2.12
N ILE A 388 -66.22 20.29 -1.69
CA ILE A 388 -66.24 21.56 -0.93
C ILE A 388 -65.72 21.26 0.47
N VAL A 389 -64.63 21.92 0.85
CA VAL A 389 -64.10 21.92 2.22
C VAL A 389 -64.57 23.20 2.89
N TYR A 390 -65.41 23.05 3.91
CA TYR A 390 -65.94 24.18 4.67
C TYR A 390 -64.89 24.70 5.67
N ARG A 391 -64.99 25.99 6.00
CA ARG A 391 -64.12 26.63 6.98
C ARG A 391 -64.52 26.16 8.36
N GLU A 392 -63.55 25.67 9.12
CA GLU A 392 -63.73 25.29 10.50
C GLU A 392 -63.41 26.47 11.44
N ILE A 393 -64.17 26.58 12.53
CA ILE A 393 -63.82 27.39 13.69
C ILE A 393 -63.46 26.42 14.81
N CYS A 394 -62.17 26.39 15.18
CA CYS A 394 -61.65 25.53 16.24
C CYS A 394 -61.38 26.32 17.51
N GLN A 395 -61.51 25.64 18.65
CA GLN A 395 -60.87 26.09 19.89
C GLN A 395 -59.39 25.67 19.86
N TRP A 396 -58.54 26.39 20.59
CA TRP A 396 -57.09 26.13 20.63
C TRP A 396 -56.70 25.60 22.00
N GLY A 397 -56.17 24.38 22.01
CA GLY A 397 -55.69 23.70 23.19
C GLY A 397 -54.16 23.78 23.25
N LYS A 398 -53.59 23.43 24.40
CA LYS A 398 -52.13 23.38 24.59
C LYS A 398 -51.66 21.96 24.86
N LYS A 399 -50.62 21.55 24.14
CA LYS A 399 -49.86 20.33 24.41
C LYS A 399 -48.55 20.75 25.07
N ILE A 400 -48.40 20.45 26.35
CA ILE A 400 -47.21 20.72 27.14
C ILE A 400 -46.46 19.42 27.39
N HIS A 401 -45.17 19.41 27.08
CA HIS A 401 -44.29 18.29 27.33
C HIS A 401 -43.05 18.78 28.09
N ASP A 402 -42.95 18.33 29.34
CA ASP A 402 -41.87 18.64 30.27
C ASP A 402 -40.87 17.48 30.30
N THR A 403 -39.65 17.67 29.82
CA THR A 403 -38.60 16.65 29.83
C THR A 403 -37.52 17.02 30.83
N THR A 404 -37.26 16.13 31.78
CA THR A 404 -36.14 16.24 32.71
C THR A 404 -35.15 15.11 32.43
N VAL A 405 -33.89 15.47 32.21
CA VAL A 405 -32.79 14.51 32.03
C VAL A 405 -31.82 14.68 33.19
N ARG A 406 -31.54 13.57 33.88
CA ARG A 406 -30.46 13.45 34.87
C ARG A 406 -29.33 12.68 34.21
N LEU A 407 -28.23 13.37 33.90
CA LEU A 407 -27.09 12.80 33.22
C LEU A 407 -25.90 12.72 34.17
N THR A 408 -25.41 11.51 34.45
CA THR A 408 -24.19 11.30 35.23
C THR A 408 -23.01 11.10 34.28
N LEU A 409 -21.90 11.77 34.57
CA LEU A 409 -20.65 11.67 33.82
C LEU A 409 -19.55 11.17 34.76
N GLY A 410 -18.69 10.29 34.23
CA GLY A 410 -17.42 9.93 34.86
C GLY A 410 -16.38 11.05 34.74
N GLU A 411 -15.10 10.66 34.59
CA GLU A 411 -14.00 11.60 34.36
C GLU A 411 -14.22 12.35 33.05
N LEU A 412 -14.25 13.69 33.11
CA LEU A 412 -14.32 14.56 31.93
C LEU A 412 -12.96 14.64 31.22
N PRO A 413 -12.94 14.88 29.90
CA PRO A 413 -11.68 15.13 29.20
C PRO A 413 -10.96 16.34 29.77
N GLU A 414 -9.63 16.29 29.76
CA GLU A 414 -8.79 17.38 30.24
C GLU A 414 -9.13 18.69 29.50
N GLY A 415 -9.36 19.77 30.26
CA GLY A 415 -9.71 21.09 29.71
C GLY A 415 -11.20 21.29 29.40
N VAL A 416 -12.04 20.25 29.39
CA VAL A 416 -13.48 20.42 29.15
C VAL A 416 -14.22 20.72 30.45
N LYS A 417 -14.95 21.84 30.45
CA LYS A 417 -15.82 22.26 31.56
C LYS A 417 -17.25 22.45 31.03
N ILE A 418 -18.17 21.69 31.62
CA ILE A 418 -19.60 21.83 31.39
C ILE A 418 -20.16 22.83 32.40
N GLN A 419 -20.93 23.80 31.93
CA GLN A 419 -21.57 24.81 32.77
C GLN A 419 -23.07 24.93 32.49
N VAL A 420 -23.78 25.65 33.36
CA VAL A 420 -25.19 25.99 33.16
C VAL A 420 -25.35 26.74 31.84
N GLY A 421 -26.35 26.35 31.04
CA GLY A 421 -26.62 26.89 29.71
C GLY A 421 -25.99 26.11 28.55
N ASP A 422 -25.04 25.19 28.82
CA ASP A 422 -24.49 24.32 27.78
C ASP A 422 -25.50 23.26 27.34
N LYS A 423 -25.41 22.80 26.09
CA LYS A 423 -26.07 21.57 25.62
C LYS A 423 -25.04 20.47 25.50
N VAL A 424 -25.43 19.24 25.84
CA VAL A 424 -24.56 18.07 25.82
C VAL A 424 -25.13 17.05 24.85
N GLU A 425 -24.31 16.53 23.95
CA GLU A 425 -24.64 15.44 23.03
C GLU A 425 -23.65 14.30 23.23
N GLY A 426 -24.12 13.07 23.09
CA GLY A 426 -23.25 11.92 23.28
C GLY A 426 -23.94 10.56 23.31
N TYR A 427 -23.16 9.52 23.54
CA TYR A 427 -23.68 8.16 23.75
C TYR A 427 -23.85 7.92 25.24
N THR A 428 -25.05 7.50 25.63
CA THR A 428 -25.42 7.28 27.02
C THR A 428 -26.04 5.91 27.22
N ILE A 429 -25.80 5.30 28.37
CA ILE A 429 -26.56 4.16 28.85
C ILE A 429 -27.87 4.67 29.42
N VAL A 430 -28.99 4.13 28.92
CA VAL A 430 -30.32 4.41 29.47
C VAL A 430 -30.50 3.58 30.75
N GLN A 431 -30.37 4.24 31.90
CA GLN A 431 -30.60 3.62 33.20
C GLN A 431 -32.09 3.53 33.50
N LYS A 432 -32.83 4.59 33.17
CA LYS A 432 -34.27 4.69 33.44
C LYS A 432 -34.96 5.66 32.49
N HIS A 433 -36.16 5.31 32.07
CA HIS A 433 -37.09 6.18 31.35
C HIS A 433 -38.48 6.05 31.97
N GLU A 434 -39.07 7.18 32.38
CA GLU A 434 -40.45 7.24 32.86
C GLU A 434 -41.22 8.31 32.10
N GLU A 435 -42.34 7.93 31.51
CA GLU A 435 -43.31 8.86 30.95
C GLU A 435 -44.56 8.90 31.85
N LYS A 436 -45.02 10.09 32.21
CA LYS A 436 -46.23 10.30 33.00
C LYS A 436 -47.17 11.26 32.28
N LYS A 437 -48.42 10.84 32.09
CA LYS A 437 -49.51 11.72 31.67
C LYS A 437 -50.02 12.46 32.90
N LEU A 438 -49.92 13.79 32.88
CA LEU A 438 -50.32 14.65 34.00
C LEU A 438 -51.71 15.24 33.81
N ALA A 439 -52.10 15.52 32.56
CA ALA A 439 -53.45 15.93 32.18
C ALA A 439 -53.76 15.48 30.76
N ASP A 440 -54.95 14.96 30.52
CA ASP A 440 -55.41 14.55 29.18
C ASP A 440 -56.87 14.99 28.98
N THR A 441 -57.05 16.31 28.81
CA THR A 441 -58.34 16.90 28.45
C THR A 441 -58.29 17.41 27.01
N GLN A 442 -59.45 17.69 26.41
CA GLN A 442 -59.51 18.27 25.07
C GLN A 442 -58.80 19.62 24.96
N ALA A 443 -58.80 20.43 26.03
CA ALA A 443 -58.17 21.75 26.05
C ALA A 443 -56.68 21.69 26.44
N LEU A 444 -56.26 20.68 27.21
CA LEU A 444 -54.91 20.58 27.75
C LEU A 444 -54.44 19.12 27.75
N LYS A 445 -53.34 18.89 27.02
CA LYS A 445 -52.58 17.64 27.09
C LYS A 445 -51.25 17.95 27.74
N LYS A 446 -51.02 17.47 28.97
CA LYS A 446 -49.77 17.64 29.70
C LYS A 446 -49.13 16.30 29.99
N SER A 447 -47.87 16.15 29.61
CA SER A 447 -47.04 14.98 29.86
C SER A 447 -45.70 15.40 30.42
N SER A 448 -45.08 14.53 31.21
CA SER A 448 -43.71 14.70 31.68
C SER A 448 -42.89 13.45 31.42
N GLU A 449 -41.65 13.62 31.00
CA GLU A 449 -40.67 12.55 30.84
C GLU A 449 -39.48 12.75 31.79
N LEU A 450 -39.05 11.66 32.42
CA LEU A 450 -37.80 11.60 33.18
C LEU A 450 -36.86 10.61 32.52
N TRP A 451 -35.68 11.10 32.14
CA TRP A 451 -34.56 10.31 31.65
C TRP A 451 -33.48 10.27 32.72
N VAL A 452 -33.01 9.07 33.08
CA VAL A 452 -31.79 8.89 33.88
C VAL A 452 -30.78 8.18 33.00
N LEU A 453 -29.67 8.88 32.74
CA LEU A 453 -28.68 8.51 31.75
C LEU A 453 -27.28 8.52 32.37
N GLU A 454 -26.43 7.62 31.92
CA GLU A 454 -25.00 7.62 32.22
C GLU A 454 -24.22 7.88 30.93
N LEU A 455 -23.43 8.95 30.89
CA LEU A 455 -22.69 9.34 29.69
C LEU A 455 -21.44 8.48 29.52
N GLU A 456 -21.45 7.66 28.49
CA GLU A 456 -20.30 6.82 28.10
C GLU A 456 -19.42 7.50 27.07
N HIS A 457 -19.98 8.34 26.19
CA HIS A 457 -19.21 9.16 25.27
C HIS A 457 -19.76 10.57 25.07
N LEU A 458 -19.00 11.62 25.38
CA LEU A 458 -19.29 13.03 25.10
C LEU A 458 -18.93 13.40 23.65
N SER A 459 -19.91 13.38 22.75
CA SER A 459 -19.68 13.79 21.36
C SER A 459 -19.47 15.29 21.24
N LYS A 460 -20.30 16.11 21.90
CA LYS A 460 -20.20 17.58 21.83
C LYS A 460 -20.74 18.26 23.09
N VAL A 461 -20.11 19.37 23.45
CA VAL A 461 -20.64 20.41 24.32
C VAL A 461 -20.86 21.65 23.47
N LEU A 462 -22.11 22.10 23.38
CA LEU A 462 -22.48 23.30 22.64
C LEU A 462 -22.77 24.43 23.63
N ARG A 463 -22.17 25.59 23.36
CA ARG A 463 -22.39 26.81 24.14
C ARG A 463 -22.87 27.93 23.23
N LYS A 464 -23.88 28.67 23.68
CA LYS A 464 -24.34 29.86 22.97
C LYS A 464 -23.32 30.98 23.09
N GLU A 465 -22.74 31.36 21.96
CA GLU A 465 -21.91 32.56 21.82
C GLU A 465 -22.48 33.44 20.72
N LYS A 466 -22.83 34.70 21.03
CA LYS A 466 -23.42 35.65 20.07
C LYS A 466 -24.64 35.07 19.34
N GLY A 467 -25.48 34.35 20.07
CA GLY A 467 -26.71 33.74 19.55
C GLY A 467 -26.52 32.50 18.68
N LYS A 468 -25.29 31.98 18.54
CA LYS A 468 -25.01 30.73 17.81
C LYS A 468 -24.44 29.67 18.74
N ASP A 469 -24.88 28.43 18.56
CA ASP A 469 -24.30 27.29 19.25
C ASP A 469 -22.89 27.02 18.68
N LYS A 470 -21.87 27.06 19.52
CA LYS A 470 -20.49 26.70 19.19
C LYS A 470 -20.06 25.47 19.97
N VAL A 471 -19.29 24.60 19.33
CA VAL A 471 -18.62 23.48 20.00
C VAL A 471 -17.50 24.01 20.88
N VAL A 472 -17.64 23.84 22.19
CA VAL A 472 -16.64 24.26 23.20
C VAL A 472 -15.94 23.08 23.87
N GLY A 473 -16.39 21.86 23.59
CA GLY A 473 -15.77 20.63 24.06
C GLY A 473 -16.31 19.42 23.30
N ARG A 474 -15.50 18.37 23.22
CA ARG A 474 -15.83 17.04 22.69
C ARG A 474 -14.82 16.04 23.24
N TRP A 475 -15.15 14.75 23.26
CA TRP A 475 -14.13 13.71 23.34
C TRP A 475 -13.53 13.51 21.93
N PHE A 476 -12.27 13.94 21.77
CA PHE A 476 -11.42 13.90 20.56
C PHE A 476 -11.87 14.74 19.35
#